data_AF-A0A6L9YSY5-F1
#
_entry.id   AF-A0A6L9YSY5-F1
#
_cell.length_a   1.000
_cell.length_b   1.000
_cell.length_c   1.000
_cell.angle_alpha   90.00
_cell.angle_beta   90.00
_cell.angle_gamma   90.00
#
_symmetry.space_group_name_H-M   'P 1'
#
loop_
_entity.id
_entity.type
_entity.pdbx_description
1 polymer ?
#
loop_
_entity_poly.entity_id
_entity_poly.type
_entity_poly.pdbx_seq_one_letter_code
_entity_poly.pdbx_strand_id
1 'polypeptide(L)'
;MRKRFKSFVIRLNYLRFRPRRLTLKGVKPVHSHQLNFQDFWIYGSVEPKQGRSFFYEFSHLDAGCFNKYLSLLSQEFPDEVLIILIDNAPGHTSHEIEVPDNSI
;
A
#
# COMPACT_ATOMS: atom_id res chain seq x y z
N MET A 1 -3.02 20.31 -17.49
CA MET A 1 -3.98 20.71 -16.43
C MET A 1 -3.44 20.18 -15.10
N ARG A 2 -3.37 20.97 -14.02
CA ARG A 2 -2.78 20.52 -12.74
C ARG A 2 -3.80 19.69 -11.94
N LYS A 3 -3.45 18.48 -11.52
CA LYS A 3 -4.31 17.63 -10.69
C LYS A 3 -3.64 17.29 -9.37
N ARG A 4 -4.44 17.17 -8.31
CA ARG A 4 -3.97 16.90 -6.95
C ARG A 4 -4.37 15.49 -6.57
N PHE A 5 -3.39 14.65 -6.31
CA PHE A 5 -3.58 13.31 -5.78
C PHE A 5 -3.20 13.31 -4.30
N LYS A 6 -4.07 12.75 -3.47
CA LYS A 6 -3.71 12.44 -2.09
C LYS A 6 -3.24 10.99 -2.05
N SER A 7 -2.00 10.77 -1.66
CA SER A 7 -1.43 9.43 -1.54
C SER A 7 -1.52 8.93 -0.10
N PHE A 8 -1.67 7.63 0.05
CA PHE A 8 -1.70 6.96 1.34
C PHE A 8 -1.12 5.55 1.20
N VAL A 9 -0.63 5.03 2.32
CA VAL A 9 -0.18 3.64 2.40
C VAL A 9 -0.93 2.93 3.51
N ILE A 10 -1.39 1.71 3.22
CA ILE A 10 -2.10 0.86 4.17
C ILE A 10 -1.44 -0.52 4.17
N ARG A 11 -1.14 -1.03 5.37
CA ARG A 11 -0.79 -2.45 5.56
C ARG A 11 -2.08 -3.27 5.65
N LEU A 12 -2.22 -4.28 4.81
CA LEU A 12 -3.30 -5.25 4.90
C LEU A 12 -2.74 -6.64 5.18
N ASN A 13 -3.51 -7.40 5.97
CA ASN A 13 -3.17 -8.77 6.32
C ASN A 13 -4.33 -9.66 5.86
N TYR A 14 -4.05 -10.68 5.07
CA TYR A 14 -5.07 -11.66 4.70
C TYR A 14 -5.25 -12.68 5.84
N LEU A 15 -6.39 -12.62 6.52
CA LEU A 15 -6.75 -13.65 7.52
C LEU A 15 -7.43 -14.82 6.80
N ARG A 16 -6.77 -15.98 6.75
CA ARG A 16 -7.48 -17.21 6.37
C ARG A 16 -8.56 -17.54 7.39
N PHE A 17 -9.77 -17.78 6.91
CA PHE A 17 -10.93 -18.17 7.71
C PHE A 17 -10.60 -19.34 8.64
N ARG A 18 -10.94 -19.21 9.92
CA ARG A 18 -10.83 -20.30 10.91
C ARG A 18 -12.22 -20.79 11.33
N PRO A 19 -12.59 -22.04 11.04
CA PRO A 19 -13.76 -22.63 11.67
C PRO A 19 -13.52 -22.72 13.18
N ARG A 20 -14.53 -22.35 13.98
CA ARG A 20 -14.47 -22.51 15.44
C ARG A 20 -14.39 -24.01 15.77
N ARG A 21 -13.52 -24.38 16.71
CA ARG A 21 -13.47 -25.75 17.25
C ARG A 21 -13.94 -25.75 18.70
N LEU A 22 -14.76 -26.74 19.04
CA LEU A 22 -15.18 -26.98 20.42
C LEU A 22 -14.06 -27.73 21.15
N THR A 23 -13.66 -27.22 22.32
CA THR A 23 -12.72 -27.87 23.22
C THR A 23 -13.28 -27.88 24.63
N LEU A 24 -12.72 -28.76 25.49
CA LEU A 24 -13.00 -28.74 26.92
C LEU A 24 -12.55 -27.41 27.53
N LYS A 25 -13.18 -27.03 28.66
CA LYS A 25 -12.83 -25.81 29.41
C LYS A 25 -11.35 -25.85 29.78
N GLY A 26 -10.60 -24.81 29.38
CA GLY A 26 -9.16 -24.71 29.65
C GLY A 26 -8.24 -25.40 28.63
N VAL A 27 -8.80 -26.09 27.63
CA VAL A 27 -7.99 -26.77 26.59
C VAL A 27 -7.87 -25.88 25.35
N LYS A 28 -6.63 -25.52 25.01
CA LYS A 28 -6.32 -24.73 23.80
C LYS A 28 -6.54 -25.60 22.54
N PRO A 29 -7.32 -25.14 21.55
CA PRO A 29 -7.52 -25.88 20.31
C PRO A 29 -6.22 -25.97 19.49
N VAL A 30 -5.75 -27.19 19.28
CA VAL A 30 -4.60 -27.48 18.42
C VAL A 30 -5.06 -27.40 16.95
N HIS A 31 -4.30 -26.66 16.14
CA HIS A 31 -4.50 -26.60 14.70
C HIS A 31 -3.32 -27.30 14.03
N SER A 32 -3.57 -28.01 12.93
CA SER A 32 -2.52 -28.63 12.12
C SER A 32 -1.60 -27.60 11.44
N HIS A 33 -2.06 -26.35 11.29
CA HIS A 33 -1.29 -25.26 10.71
C HIS A 33 -1.27 -24.02 11.61
N GLN A 34 -0.08 -23.46 11.79
CA GLN A 34 0.14 -22.15 12.39
C GLN A 34 -0.37 -21.05 11.42
N LEU A 35 -0.88 -19.95 11.96
CA LEU A 35 -1.30 -18.80 11.15
C LEU A 35 -0.05 -18.23 10.44
N ASN A 36 0.04 -18.44 9.14
CA ASN A 36 0.94 -17.68 8.29
C ASN A 36 0.17 -16.45 7.84
N PHE A 37 0.46 -15.31 8.47
CA PHE A 37 0.04 -14.03 7.95
C PHE A 37 0.92 -13.74 6.73
N GLN A 38 0.28 -13.62 5.56
CA GLN A 38 0.92 -13.00 4.41
C GLN A 38 0.52 -11.54 4.46
N ASP A 39 1.46 -10.72 4.91
CA ASP A 39 1.29 -9.28 4.98
C ASP A 39 1.70 -8.69 3.64
N PHE A 40 0.92 -7.73 3.17
CA PHE A 40 1.25 -6.96 1.98
C PHE A 40 0.88 -5.49 2.21
N TRP A 41 1.49 -4.64 1.40
CA TRP A 41 1.37 -3.19 1.48
C TRP A 41 0.60 -2.69 0.27
N ILE A 42 -0.44 -1.91 0.49
CA ILE A 42 -1.13 -1.19 -0.58
C ILE A 42 -0.63 0.24 -0.58
N TYR A 43 -0.05 0.63 -1.71
CA TYR A 43 0.20 2.02 -2.03
C TYR A 43 -0.97 2.52 -2.88
N GLY A 44 -1.56 3.64 -2.46
CA GLY A 44 -2.75 4.19 -3.09
C GLY A 44 -2.70 5.70 -3.27
N SER A 45 -3.27 6.18 -4.37
CA SER A 45 -3.47 7.60 -4.64
C SER A 45 -4.89 7.85 -5.12
N VAL A 46 -5.54 8.86 -4.57
CA VAL A 46 -6.91 9.26 -4.94
C VAL A 46 -6.93 10.73 -5.33
N GLU A 47 -7.50 11.02 -6.49
CA GLU A 47 -7.79 12.37 -6.96
C GLU A 47 -9.16 12.82 -6.40
N PRO A 48 -9.22 13.76 -5.44
CA PRO A 48 -10.48 14.08 -4.76
C PRO A 48 -11.53 14.73 -5.67
N LYS A 49 -11.09 15.41 -6.74
CA LYS A 49 -11.98 16.20 -7.60
C LYS A 49 -12.80 15.33 -8.55
N GLN A 50 -12.16 14.32 -9.15
CA GLN A 50 -12.80 13.43 -10.13
C GLN A 50 -13.07 12.03 -9.56
N GLY A 51 -12.59 11.73 -8.35
CA GLY A 51 -12.73 10.40 -7.74
C GLY A 51 -11.87 9.32 -8.40
N ARG A 52 -10.88 9.71 -9.24
CA ARG A 52 -9.94 8.75 -9.82
C ARG A 52 -9.09 8.16 -8.71
N SER A 53 -8.80 6.87 -8.80
CA SER A 53 -7.99 6.17 -7.81
C SER A 53 -7.02 5.22 -8.48
N PHE A 54 -5.87 5.02 -7.86
CA PHE A 54 -4.79 4.20 -8.35
C PHE A 54 -4.19 3.43 -7.18
N PHE A 55 -4.06 2.11 -7.31
CA PHE A 55 -3.62 1.23 -6.23
C PHE A 55 -2.69 0.15 -6.75
N TYR A 56 -1.64 -0.14 -5.99
CA TYR A 56 -0.76 -1.28 -6.22
C TYR A 56 -0.39 -1.98 -4.92
N GLU A 57 -0.31 -3.31 -5.01
CA GLU A 57 0.13 -4.18 -3.93
C GLU A 57 1.65 -4.42 -4.02
N PHE A 58 2.32 -4.34 -2.88
CA PHE A 58 3.75 -4.56 -2.72
C PHE A 58 4.04 -5.47 -1.53
N SER A 59 5.19 -6.13 -1.59
CA SER A 59 5.64 -7.05 -0.55
C SER A 59 6.18 -6.33 0.69
N HIS A 60 6.73 -5.13 0.54
CA HIS A 60 7.43 -4.40 1.60
C HIS A 60 7.05 -2.91 1.62
N LEU A 61 7.31 -2.27 2.76
CA LEU A 61 7.27 -0.81 2.91
C LEU A 61 8.72 -0.29 2.88
N ASP A 62 9.22 0.01 1.69
CA ASP A 62 10.56 0.54 1.48
C ASP A 62 10.61 1.53 0.32
N ALA A 63 11.76 2.19 0.16
CA ALA A 63 11.99 3.18 -0.89
C ALA A 63 11.92 2.57 -2.30
N GLY A 64 12.36 1.32 -2.47
CA GLY A 64 12.34 0.65 -3.77
C GLY A 64 10.92 0.39 -4.27
N CYS A 65 10.05 -0.14 -3.40
CA CYS A 65 8.63 -0.32 -3.67
C CYS A 65 7.95 1.02 -3.93
N PHE A 66 8.30 2.06 -3.16
CA PHE A 66 7.74 3.39 -3.35
C PHE A 66 8.17 4.05 -4.67
N ASN A 67 9.44 3.94 -5.07
CA ASN A 67 9.91 4.41 -6.38
C ASN A 67 9.21 3.69 -7.53
N LYS A 68 9.04 2.37 -7.41
CA LYS A 68 8.30 1.58 -8.40
C LYS A 68 6.85 2.06 -8.50
N TYR A 69 6.22 2.34 -7.36
CA TYR A 69 4.87 2.91 -7.31
C TYR A 69 4.79 4.27 -8.01
N LEU A 70 5.70 5.20 -7.73
CA LEU A 70 5.74 6.52 -8.37
C LEU A 70 5.95 6.42 -9.88
N SER A 71 6.81 5.50 -10.33
CA SER A 71 7.02 5.25 -11.76
C SER A 71 5.75 4.73 -12.45
N LEU A 72 5.03 3.81 -11.81
CA LEU A 72 3.76 3.29 -12.33
C LEU A 72 2.67 4.37 -12.35
N LEU A 73 2.61 5.21 -11.32
CA LEU A 73 1.67 6.33 -11.25
C LEU A 73 1.97 7.37 -12.34
N SER A 74 3.24 7.71 -12.55
CA SER A 74 3.66 8.64 -13.61
C SER A 74 3.29 8.12 -15.00
N GLN A 75 3.47 6.82 -15.24
CA GLN A 75 3.10 6.16 -16.51
C GLN A 75 1.59 6.12 -16.78
N GLU A 76 0.77 6.01 -15.73
CA GLU A 76 -0.69 6.04 -15.85
C GLU A 76 -1.21 7.44 -16.20
N PHE A 77 -0.49 8.48 -15.77
CA PHE A 77 -0.89 9.88 -15.95
C PHE A 77 0.25 10.73 -16.58
N PRO A 78 0.74 10.38 -17.78
CA PRO A 78 1.96 10.97 -18.35
C PRO A 78 1.80 12.46 -18.68
N ASP A 79 0.61 12.88 -19.11
CA ASP A 79 0.31 14.26 -19.53
C ASP A 79 -0.22 15.15 -18.38
N GLU A 80 -0.26 14.61 -17.15
CA GLU A 80 -0.76 15.31 -15.98
C GLU A 80 0.38 15.67 -15.02
N VAL A 81 0.30 16.86 -14.39
CA VAL A 81 1.16 17.20 -13.26
C VAL A 81 0.55 16.61 -12.00
N LEU A 82 1.26 15.68 -11.37
CA LEU A 82 0.86 14.96 -10.18
C LEU A 82 1.38 15.68 -8.93
N ILE A 83 0.48 16.30 -8.16
CA ILE A 83 0.84 16.79 -6.82
C ILE A 83 0.55 15.66 -5.84
N ILE A 84 1.58 15.13 -5.19
CA ILE A 84 1.50 13.92 -4.35
C ILE A 84 1.67 14.32 -2.89
N LEU A 85 0.58 14.26 -2.11
CA LEU A 85 0.67 14.42 -0.65
C LEU A 85 1.01 13.08 -0.01
N ILE A 86 2.17 13.00 0.63
CA ILE A 86 2.63 11.85 1.44
C ILE A 86 2.66 12.21 2.93
N ASP A 87 2.59 11.19 3.79
CA ASP A 87 2.92 11.35 5.21
C ASP A 87 4.44 11.24 5.43
N ASN A 88 4.88 11.39 6.69
CA ASN A 88 6.30 11.35 7.03
C ASN A 88 6.80 9.93 7.39
N ALA A 89 6.17 8.88 6.87
CA ALA A 89 6.61 7.51 7.16
C ALA A 89 8.03 7.25 6.60
N PRO A 90 8.86 6.42 7.25
CA PRO A 90 10.24 6.18 6.84
C PRO A 90 10.40 5.68 5.38
N GLY A 91 9.43 4.93 4.87
CA GLY A 91 9.42 4.46 3.48
C GLY A 91 9.21 5.57 2.45
N HIS A 92 8.72 6.75 2.87
CA HIS A 92 8.45 7.92 2.02
C HIS A 92 9.47 9.05 2.19
N THR A 93 10.40 8.93 3.13
CA THR A 93 11.39 9.98 3.45
C THR A 93 12.83 9.53 3.25
N SER A 94 13.04 8.38 2.63
CA SER A 94 14.38 7.92 2.24
C SER A 94 15.00 8.86 1.21
N HIS A 95 16.32 9.08 1.33
CA HIS A 95 17.11 9.83 0.34
C HIS A 95 17.20 9.12 -1.02
N GLU A 96 16.81 7.85 -1.09
CA GLU A 96 16.81 7.03 -2.30
C GLU A 96 15.55 7.26 -3.17
N ILE A 97 14.66 8.16 -2.78
CA ILE A 97 13.40 8.37 -3.50
C ILE A 97 13.63 9.18 -4.77
N GLU A 98 13.23 8.62 -5.90
CA GLU A 98 13.31 9.23 -7.22
C GLU A 98 11.92 9.74 -7.62
N VAL A 99 11.74 11.07 -7.57
CA VAL A 99 10.49 11.71 -7.96
C VAL A 99 10.43 11.82 -9.50
N PRO A 100 9.39 11.28 -10.16
CA PRO A 100 9.24 11.40 -11.61
C PRO A 100 9.09 12.87 -12.05
N ASP A 101 9.53 13.20 -13.27
CA ASP A 101 9.54 14.58 -13.79
C ASP A 101 8.17 15.29 -13.78
N ASN A 102 7.08 14.53 -13.91
CA ASN A 102 5.71 15.05 -13.88
C ASN A 102 5.11 15.10 -12.47
N SER A 103 5.88 14.82 -11.42
CA SER A 103 5.43 14.72 -10.03
C SER A 103 6.11 15.76 -9.14
N ILE A 104 5.35 16.31 -8.18
CA ILE A 104 5.79 17.33 -7.20
C ILE A 104 5.24 16.96 -5.82
#